data_AF-A0A2S6S042-F1
#
_entry.id   AF-A0A2S6S042-F1
#
_cell.length_a   1.000
_cell.length_b   1.000
_cell.length_c   1.000
_cell.angle_alpha   90.00
_cell.angle_beta   90.00
_cell.angle_gamma   90.00
#
_symmetry.space_group_name_H-M   'P 1'
#
loop_
_entity.id
_entity.type
_entity.pdbx_description
1 polymer ?
#
loop_
_entity_poly.entity_id
_entity_poly.type
_entity_poly.pdbx_seq_one_letter_code
_entity_poly.pdbx_strand_id
1 'polypeptide(L)'
;MKHFPFEKNYPSLSYIVNNWPRTKPILKKYILSKQKKPDFYRLCLNFLNDLNIKKIGNFKQVLKKLSKRCSFNFQYNTYHDQHHFKTVLIISCLLAKLVNLNRNDRLLVVLIALTHDLKHQGRRIIKEPYYQEDKSALEFHRIIFKNILNHKQWKRINKVFRNTFFPIKPNNVSDNLEKIILDADILASLMFGVDTGIEFATRLKHEIRFEDDAKKLFGGFLNILSDKSLYLDSSKDSC
;
A
#
# COMPACT_ATOMS: atom_id res chain seq x y z
N MET A 1 -10.08 5.95 24.03
CA MET A 1 -8.76 5.99 23.34
C MET A 1 -8.65 7.30 22.58
N LYS A 2 -7.50 7.98 22.57
CA LYS A 2 -7.33 9.21 21.74
C LYS A 2 -7.35 8.81 20.26
N HIS A 3 -8.23 9.44 19.49
CA HIS A 3 -8.33 9.27 18.04
C HIS A 3 -7.32 10.21 17.36
N PHE A 4 -6.39 9.65 16.58
CA PHE A 4 -5.37 10.45 15.90
C PHE A 4 -5.80 10.72 14.45
N PRO A 5 -6.08 11.98 14.07
CA PRO A 5 -6.43 12.30 12.70
C PRO A 5 -5.28 11.95 11.75
N PHE A 6 -5.60 11.55 10.49
CA PHE A 6 -4.57 11.31 9.47
C PHE A 6 -3.67 12.54 9.31
N GLU A 7 -4.33 13.70 9.16
CA GLU A 7 -3.78 15.04 9.04
C GLU A 7 -4.79 16.06 9.59
N LYS A 8 -4.39 17.33 9.71
CA LYS A 8 -5.29 18.42 10.10
C LYS A 8 -6.54 18.39 9.19
N ASN A 9 -7.73 18.37 9.80
CA ASN A 9 -9.05 18.32 9.14
C ASN A 9 -9.51 16.96 8.56
N TYR A 10 -8.78 15.87 8.78
CA TYR A 10 -9.24 14.52 8.42
C TYR A 10 -9.47 13.68 9.68
N PRO A 11 -10.46 12.76 9.70
CA PRO A 11 -10.73 11.95 10.88
C PRO A 11 -9.61 10.90 11.13
N SER A 12 -9.70 10.23 12.28
CA SER A 12 -8.82 9.09 12.58
C SER A 12 -9.19 7.85 11.78
N LEU A 13 -8.27 6.88 11.72
CA LEU A 13 -8.56 5.59 11.08
C LEU A 13 -9.68 4.86 11.81
N SER A 14 -9.68 4.94 13.13
CA SER A 14 -10.71 4.34 13.99
C SER A 14 -12.10 4.90 13.67
N TYR A 15 -12.22 6.21 13.41
CA TYR A 15 -13.49 6.82 13.00
C TYR A 15 -13.94 6.31 11.62
N ILE A 16 -13.03 6.21 10.65
CA ILE A 16 -13.33 5.67 9.31
C ILE A 16 -13.88 4.24 9.44
N VAL A 17 -13.15 3.37 10.17
CA VAL A 17 -13.51 1.95 10.37
C VAL A 17 -14.89 1.80 11.01
N ASN A 18 -15.16 2.53 12.09
CA ASN A 18 -16.42 2.41 12.84
C ASN A 18 -17.66 2.84 12.03
N ASN A 19 -17.45 3.57 10.93
CA ASN A 19 -18.51 4.08 10.08
C ASN A 19 -18.34 3.57 8.63
N TRP A 20 -17.55 2.52 8.42
CA TRP A 20 -17.35 1.94 7.10
C TRP A 20 -18.63 1.22 6.63
N PRO A 21 -19.04 1.32 5.35
CA PRO A 21 -18.40 2.03 4.23
C PRO A 21 -18.87 3.49 4.04
N ARG A 22 -19.71 4.05 4.92
CA ARG A 22 -20.27 5.41 4.75
C ARG A 22 -19.20 6.52 4.69
N THR A 23 -18.02 6.27 5.26
CA THR A 23 -16.88 7.20 5.25
C THR A 23 -15.97 7.09 4.02
N LYS A 24 -16.30 6.21 3.05
CA LYS A 24 -15.59 6.05 1.78
C LYS A 24 -15.38 7.38 1.01
N PRO A 25 -16.36 8.30 0.92
CA PRO A 25 -16.14 9.61 0.27
C PRO A 25 -15.08 10.48 0.96
N ILE A 26 -15.00 10.43 2.30
CA ILE A 26 -13.99 11.17 3.07
C ILE A 26 -12.59 10.63 2.75
N LEU A 27 -12.47 9.29 2.72
CA LEU A 27 -11.23 8.62 2.38
C LEU A 27 -10.80 8.90 0.93
N LYS A 28 -11.75 8.88 -0.03
CA LYS A 28 -11.52 9.25 -1.45
C LYS A 28 -10.89 10.64 -1.56
N LYS A 29 -11.50 11.63 -0.90
CA LYS A 29 -11.01 13.02 -0.91
C LYS A 29 -9.57 13.12 -0.40
N TYR A 30 -9.23 12.40 0.66
CA TYR A 30 -7.88 12.43 1.22
C TYR A 30 -6.85 11.73 0.33
N ILE A 31 -7.19 10.56 -0.22
CA ILE A 31 -6.31 9.79 -1.12
C ILE A 31 -6.01 10.59 -2.39
N LEU A 32 -7.05 11.13 -3.04
CA LEU A 32 -6.92 11.88 -4.28
C LEU A 32 -6.31 13.29 -4.08
N SER A 33 -6.26 13.80 -2.85
CA SER A 33 -5.57 15.06 -2.58
C SER A 33 -4.07 14.94 -2.85
N LYS A 34 -3.61 15.63 -3.91
CA LYS A 34 -2.21 15.77 -4.30
C LYS A 34 -1.55 17.06 -3.84
N GLN A 35 -2.27 17.91 -3.13
CA GLN A 35 -1.84 19.29 -2.86
C GLN A 35 -0.62 19.38 -1.93
N LYS A 36 -0.38 18.35 -1.10
CA LYS A 36 0.73 18.35 -0.15
C LYS A 36 1.45 17.00 -0.12
N LYS A 37 2.77 17.10 -0.05
CA LYS A 37 3.66 15.97 0.23
C LYS A 37 3.30 15.31 1.58
N PRO A 38 3.08 13.98 1.62
CA PRO A 38 2.74 13.29 2.86
C PRO A 38 3.89 13.32 3.86
N ASP A 39 3.61 13.60 5.13
CA ASP A 39 4.55 13.35 6.23
C ASP A 39 4.44 11.88 6.66
N PHE A 40 5.14 11.01 5.94
CA PHE A 40 5.07 9.57 6.18
C PHE A 40 5.47 9.16 7.61
N TYR A 41 6.40 9.88 8.23
CA TYR A 41 6.83 9.52 9.58
C TYR A 41 5.69 9.74 10.57
N ARG A 42 5.07 10.92 10.52
CA ARG A 42 3.90 11.22 11.36
C ARG A 42 2.71 10.32 11.03
N LEU A 43 2.45 10.08 9.76
CA LEU A 43 1.35 9.24 9.30
C LEU A 43 1.50 7.80 9.82
N CYS A 44 2.69 7.21 9.70
CA CYS A 44 2.99 5.88 10.25
C CYS A 44 2.81 5.82 11.77
N LEU A 45 3.28 6.83 12.52
CA LEU A 45 3.10 6.87 13.97
C LEU A 45 1.62 6.96 14.36
N ASN A 46 0.83 7.77 13.65
CA ASN A 46 -0.61 7.87 13.87
C ASN A 46 -1.31 6.53 13.61
N PHE A 47 -0.97 5.84 12.52
CA PHE A 47 -1.53 4.53 12.23
C PHE A 47 -1.12 3.47 13.24
N LEU A 48 0.14 3.42 13.66
CA LEU A 48 0.57 2.50 14.70
C LEU A 48 -0.18 2.74 16.01
N ASN A 49 -0.41 4.00 16.39
CA ASN A 49 -1.23 4.33 17.56
C ASN A 49 -2.69 3.84 17.39
N ASP A 50 -3.32 4.10 16.24
CA ASP A 50 -4.68 3.63 15.93
C ASP A 50 -4.78 2.09 15.84
N LEU A 51 -3.67 1.42 15.50
CA LEU A 51 -3.51 -0.04 15.50
C LEU A 51 -3.10 -0.60 16.89
N ASN A 52 -3.13 0.22 17.94
CA ASN A 52 -2.77 -0.14 19.31
C ASN A 52 -1.30 -0.57 19.52
N ILE A 53 -0.39 -0.09 18.67
CA ILE A 53 1.06 -0.28 18.77
C ILE A 53 1.71 0.99 19.35
N LYS A 54 1.80 1.06 20.68
CA LYS A 54 2.31 2.24 21.39
C LYS A 54 3.84 2.28 21.55
N LYS A 55 4.50 1.12 21.54
CA LYS A 55 5.95 0.97 21.73
C LYS A 55 6.54 0.23 20.53
N ILE A 56 7.44 0.89 19.81
CA ILE A 56 8.13 0.33 18.64
C ILE A 56 9.67 0.35 18.76
N GLY A 57 10.20 0.82 19.90
CA GLY A 57 11.63 0.81 20.19
C GLY A 57 12.50 1.34 19.04
N ASN A 58 13.49 0.56 18.63
CA ASN A 58 14.45 0.89 17.56
C ASN A 58 13.78 1.11 16.19
N PHE A 59 12.54 0.63 15.98
CA PHE A 59 11.82 0.87 14.74
C PHE A 59 11.43 2.35 14.53
N LYS A 60 11.51 3.22 15.54
CA LYS A 60 11.37 4.67 15.32
C LYS A 60 12.40 5.20 14.32
N GLN A 61 13.66 4.77 14.45
CA GLN A 61 14.74 5.19 13.55
C GLN A 61 14.58 4.57 12.16
N VAL A 62 14.15 3.30 12.12
CA VAL A 62 13.80 2.60 10.87
C VAL A 62 12.71 3.38 10.11
N LEU A 63 11.60 3.69 10.78
CA LEU A 63 10.51 4.46 10.17
C LEU A 63 10.97 5.82 9.68
N LYS A 64 11.81 6.54 10.44
CA LYS A 64 12.35 7.84 10.02
C LYS A 64 13.17 7.70 8.72
N LYS A 65 14.02 6.68 8.62
CA LYS A 65 14.83 6.39 7.42
C LYS A 65 13.95 6.01 6.22
N LEU A 66 13.01 5.08 6.41
CA LEU A 66 12.10 4.64 5.36
C LEU A 66 11.20 5.77 4.86
N SER A 67 10.60 6.53 5.80
CA SER A 67 9.76 7.70 5.49
C SER A 67 10.49 8.73 4.63
N LYS A 68 11.76 9.02 4.97
CA LYS A 68 12.59 9.92 4.16
C LYS A 68 12.81 9.38 2.75
N ARG A 69 13.09 8.09 2.58
CA ARG A 69 13.31 7.51 1.24
C ARG A 69 12.04 7.47 0.40
N CYS A 70 10.92 7.09 0.99
CA CYS A 70 9.61 7.02 0.34
C CYS A 70 9.06 8.40 -0.05
N SER A 71 9.56 9.45 0.61
CA SER A 71 9.27 10.85 0.29
C SER A 71 9.95 11.37 -0.99
N PHE A 72 10.86 10.62 -1.61
CA PHE A 72 11.54 11.06 -2.82
C PHE A 72 11.07 10.27 -4.03
N ASN A 73 10.62 10.99 -5.07
CA ASN A 73 10.28 10.40 -6.36
C ASN A 73 11.44 10.63 -7.35
N PHE A 74 12.54 9.89 -7.19
CA PHE A 74 13.77 10.11 -7.98
C PHE A 74 13.59 9.85 -9.48
N GLN A 75 12.60 9.06 -9.87
CA GLN A 75 12.36 8.64 -11.25
C GLN A 75 11.20 9.40 -11.90
N TYR A 76 10.65 10.40 -11.20
CA TYR A 76 9.49 11.17 -11.66
C TYR A 76 8.31 10.27 -12.08
N ASN A 77 8.11 9.17 -11.34
CA ASN A 77 6.98 8.26 -11.51
C ASN A 77 5.67 9.03 -11.39
N THR A 78 4.70 8.72 -12.22
CA THR A 78 3.40 9.42 -12.21
C THR A 78 2.32 8.64 -11.49
N TYR A 79 2.47 7.31 -11.40
CA TYR A 79 1.64 6.41 -10.61
C TYR A 79 2.38 5.93 -9.36
N HIS A 80 3.54 5.27 -9.49
CA HIS A 80 4.28 4.71 -8.34
C HIS A 80 5.10 5.80 -7.62
N ASP A 81 4.39 6.79 -7.07
CA ASP A 81 4.92 7.97 -6.38
C ASP A 81 4.56 8.01 -4.88
N GLN A 82 4.91 9.09 -4.21
CA GLN A 82 4.58 9.29 -2.79
C GLN A 82 3.06 9.30 -2.50
N HIS A 83 2.21 9.66 -3.47
CA HIS A 83 0.76 9.64 -3.27
C HIS A 83 0.20 8.23 -3.39
N HIS A 84 0.79 7.38 -4.24
CA HIS A 84 0.49 5.95 -4.25
C HIS A 84 0.92 5.29 -2.94
N PHE A 85 2.13 5.55 -2.43
CA PHE A 85 2.55 5.01 -1.12
C PHE A 85 1.62 5.45 0.02
N LYS A 86 1.20 6.72 0.03
CA LYS A 86 0.18 7.22 0.97
C LYS A 86 -1.10 6.39 0.88
N THR A 87 -1.57 6.15 -0.35
CA THR A 87 -2.81 5.42 -0.63
C THR A 87 -2.74 3.99 -0.08
N VAL A 88 -1.71 3.24 -0.47
CA VAL A 88 -1.52 1.84 -0.05
C VAL A 88 -1.35 1.76 1.47
N LEU A 89 -0.60 2.69 2.10
CA LEU A 89 -0.44 2.74 3.55
C LEU A 89 -1.78 2.94 4.28
N ILE A 90 -2.60 3.91 3.85
CA ILE A 90 -3.88 4.18 4.51
C ILE A 90 -4.82 2.98 4.37
N ILE A 91 -4.97 2.46 3.14
CA ILE A 91 -5.87 1.33 2.86
C ILE A 91 -5.40 0.08 3.60
N SER A 92 -4.10 -0.20 3.63
CA SER A 92 -3.55 -1.33 4.38
C SER A 92 -3.87 -1.23 5.87
N CYS A 93 -3.77 -0.04 6.46
CA CYS A 93 -4.10 0.15 7.87
C CYS A 93 -5.61 0.03 8.11
N LEU A 94 -6.45 0.54 7.20
CA LEU A 94 -7.91 0.38 7.24
C LEU A 94 -8.29 -1.10 7.25
N LEU A 95 -7.80 -1.86 6.27
CA LEU A 95 -8.04 -3.30 6.16
C LEU A 95 -7.52 -4.05 7.39
N ALA A 96 -6.32 -3.71 7.88
CA ALA A 96 -5.76 -4.30 9.11
C ALA A 96 -6.66 -4.10 10.34
N LYS A 97 -7.40 -2.99 10.41
CA LYS A 97 -8.40 -2.78 11.48
C LYS A 97 -9.69 -3.57 11.22
N LEU A 98 -10.21 -3.56 9.98
CA LEU A 98 -11.43 -4.27 9.62
C LEU A 98 -11.32 -5.78 9.88
N VAL A 99 -10.16 -6.38 9.53
CA VAL A 99 -9.93 -7.83 9.74
C VAL A 99 -9.30 -8.15 11.10
N ASN A 100 -9.18 -7.16 12.00
CA ASN A 100 -8.54 -7.28 13.30
C ASN A 100 -7.19 -8.01 13.26
N LEU A 101 -6.27 -7.53 12.42
CA LEU A 101 -4.95 -8.13 12.20
C LEU A 101 -4.22 -8.39 13.52
N ASN A 102 -3.49 -9.52 13.61
CA ASN A 102 -2.71 -9.89 14.78
C ASN A 102 -1.70 -8.77 15.13
N ARG A 103 -1.57 -8.47 16.44
CA ARG A 103 -0.66 -7.44 16.97
C ARG A 103 0.77 -7.54 16.43
N ASN A 104 1.29 -8.75 16.24
CA ASN A 104 2.66 -8.99 15.75
C ASN A 104 2.85 -8.51 14.30
N ASP A 105 1.77 -8.46 13.51
CA ASP A 105 1.81 -8.10 12.09
C ASP A 105 1.48 -6.62 11.84
N ARG A 106 0.90 -5.91 12.81
CA ARG A 106 0.51 -4.50 12.66
C ARG A 106 1.68 -3.55 12.43
N LEU A 107 2.86 -3.85 12.96
CA LEU A 107 4.06 -3.07 12.64
C LEU A 107 4.54 -3.38 11.21
N LEU A 108 4.50 -4.65 10.82
CA LEU A 108 4.95 -5.09 9.51
C LEU A 108 4.06 -4.57 8.38
N VAL A 109 2.74 -4.52 8.58
CA VAL A 109 1.83 -3.98 7.56
C VAL A 109 2.14 -2.51 7.28
N VAL A 110 2.43 -1.70 8.30
CA VAL A 110 2.82 -0.28 8.14
C VAL A 110 4.15 -0.17 7.40
N LEU A 111 5.13 -1.01 7.76
CA LEU A 111 6.46 -0.99 7.14
C LEU A 111 6.42 -1.42 5.67
N ILE A 112 5.74 -2.53 5.37
CA ILE A 112 5.65 -3.09 4.02
C ILE A 112 4.78 -2.19 3.13
N ALA A 113 3.61 -1.75 3.60
CA ALA A 113 2.75 -0.87 2.82
C ALA A 113 3.44 0.46 2.46
N LEU A 114 4.26 1.03 3.35
CA LEU A 114 5.04 2.22 3.05
C LEU A 114 6.11 1.98 1.96
N THR A 115 6.62 0.76 1.83
CA THR A 115 7.88 0.47 1.11
C THR A 115 7.77 -0.52 -0.03
N HIS A 116 6.57 -1.07 -0.30
CA HIS A 116 6.34 -2.09 -1.32
C HIS A 116 6.95 -1.72 -2.70
N ASP A 117 6.94 -0.45 -3.05
CA ASP A 117 7.49 0.11 -4.30
C ASP A 117 8.72 1.01 -4.13
N LEU A 118 9.49 0.79 -3.06
CA LEU A 118 10.70 1.55 -2.80
C LEU A 118 11.74 1.43 -3.94
N LYS A 119 12.09 2.56 -4.57
CA LYS A 119 12.96 2.66 -5.76
C LYS A 119 12.37 2.09 -7.06
N HIS A 120 11.04 2.05 -7.17
CA HIS A 120 10.35 1.75 -8.43
C HIS A 120 10.88 2.64 -9.57
N GLN A 121 11.19 2.05 -10.73
CA GLN A 121 11.86 2.77 -11.83
C GLN A 121 10.92 3.41 -12.85
N GLY A 122 9.62 3.30 -12.65
CA GLY A 122 8.66 3.94 -13.54
C GLY A 122 8.59 3.32 -14.92
N ARG A 123 8.97 2.05 -15.07
CA ARG A 123 8.99 1.35 -16.35
C ARG A 123 8.62 -0.10 -16.15
N ARG A 124 7.92 -0.66 -17.14
CA ARG A 124 7.69 -2.10 -17.20
C ARG A 124 8.98 -2.80 -17.61
N ILE A 125 9.53 -3.61 -16.70
CA ILE A 125 10.72 -4.43 -16.97
C ILE A 125 10.23 -5.83 -17.32
N ILE A 126 10.07 -6.07 -18.63
CA ILE A 126 9.43 -7.29 -19.14
C ILE A 126 10.38 -8.50 -19.05
N LYS A 127 11.69 -8.27 -19.20
CA LYS A 127 12.70 -9.34 -19.30
C LYS A 127 13.01 -10.03 -17.98
N GLU A 128 12.70 -9.38 -16.84
CA GLU A 128 13.02 -9.88 -15.51
C GLU A 128 11.78 -9.76 -14.61
N PRO A 129 10.93 -10.81 -14.56
CA PRO A 129 9.81 -10.85 -13.63
C PRO A 129 10.28 -10.62 -12.19
N TYR A 130 9.46 -9.96 -11.38
CA TYR A 130 9.77 -9.63 -9.97
C TYR A 130 10.92 -8.63 -9.75
N TYR A 131 11.51 -8.04 -10.79
CA TYR A 131 12.67 -7.16 -10.64
C TYR A 131 12.41 -5.97 -9.70
N GLN A 132 11.27 -5.29 -9.86
CA GLN A 132 10.94 -4.13 -9.02
C GLN A 132 10.69 -4.58 -7.58
N GLU A 133 9.98 -5.68 -7.40
CA GLU A 133 9.62 -6.25 -6.11
C GLU A 133 10.85 -6.72 -5.33
N ASP A 134 11.76 -7.46 -5.97
CA ASP A 134 13.01 -7.94 -5.37
C ASP A 134 13.93 -6.74 -5.02
N LYS A 135 13.92 -5.68 -5.85
CA LYS A 135 14.66 -4.45 -5.57
C LYS A 135 14.10 -3.70 -4.36
N SER A 136 12.78 -3.53 -4.28
CA SER A 136 12.09 -2.94 -3.12
C SER A 136 12.37 -3.73 -1.85
N ALA A 137 12.25 -5.06 -1.92
CA ALA A 137 12.52 -5.97 -0.82
C ALA A 137 13.97 -5.84 -0.33
N LEU A 138 14.95 -5.81 -1.24
CA LEU A 138 16.36 -5.66 -0.89
C LEU A 138 16.65 -4.32 -0.19
N GLU A 139 16.07 -3.22 -0.67
CA GLU A 139 16.23 -1.91 -0.06
C GLU A 139 15.58 -1.81 1.32
N PHE A 140 14.41 -2.45 1.48
CA PHE A 140 13.77 -2.61 2.77
C PHE A 140 14.67 -3.41 3.73
N HIS A 141 15.15 -4.57 3.30
CA HIS A 141 16.04 -5.44 4.07
C HIS A 141 17.29 -4.72 4.56
N ARG A 142 17.98 -3.97 3.69
CA ARG A 142 19.17 -3.18 4.05
C ARG A 142 18.95 -2.22 5.22
N ILE A 143 17.72 -1.78 5.45
CA ILE A 143 17.39 -0.85 6.54
C ILE A 143 16.97 -1.60 7.80
N ILE A 144 16.24 -2.71 7.64
CA ILE A 144 15.62 -3.41 8.77
C ILE A 144 16.37 -4.66 9.23
N PHE A 145 17.42 -5.10 8.54
CA PHE A 145 18.09 -6.38 8.84
C PHE A 145 18.58 -6.46 10.29
N LYS A 146 19.03 -5.34 10.88
CA LYS A 146 19.45 -5.27 12.29
C LYS A 146 18.29 -5.37 13.29
N ASN A 147 17.05 -5.33 12.79
CA ASN A 147 15.83 -5.31 13.58
C ASN A 147 14.92 -6.52 13.30
N ILE A 148 15.16 -7.30 12.23
CA ILE A 148 14.48 -8.58 12.01
C ILE A 148 15.18 -9.66 12.83
N LEU A 149 14.38 -10.47 13.54
CA LEU A 149 14.87 -11.43 14.53
C LEU A 149 15.26 -12.81 13.95
N ASN A 150 14.79 -13.20 12.75
CA ASN A 150 15.19 -14.47 12.14
C ASN A 150 14.93 -14.56 10.62
N HIS A 151 15.59 -15.55 9.99
CA HIS A 151 15.49 -15.85 8.56
C HIS A 151 14.07 -16.25 8.11
N LYS A 152 13.28 -16.92 8.96
CA LYS A 152 11.90 -17.31 8.64
C LYS A 152 11.01 -16.09 8.43
N GLN A 153 11.16 -15.07 9.28
CA GLN A 153 10.43 -13.82 9.16
C GLN A 153 10.83 -13.05 7.90
N TRP A 154 12.13 -13.04 7.56
CA TRP A 154 12.60 -12.45 6.31
C TRP A 154 12.02 -13.17 5.08
N LYS A 155 12.02 -14.52 5.06
CA LYS A 155 11.39 -15.29 3.97
C LYS A 155 9.93 -14.93 3.77
N ARG A 156 9.16 -14.80 4.87
CA ARG A 156 7.76 -14.36 4.83
C ARG A 156 7.63 -12.95 4.24
N ILE A 157 8.42 -11.98 4.73
CA ILE A 157 8.41 -10.60 4.20
C ILE A 157 8.76 -10.58 2.71
N ASN A 158 9.84 -11.26 2.31
CA ASN A 158 10.28 -11.30 0.92
C ASN A 158 9.22 -11.90 0.00
N LYS A 159 8.50 -12.94 0.47
CA LYS A 159 7.35 -13.50 -0.24
C LYS A 159 6.26 -12.45 -0.47
N VAL A 160 5.92 -11.65 0.55
CA VAL A 160 4.91 -10.59 0.43
C VAL A 160 5.30 -9.56 -0.62
N PHE A 161 6.55 -9.08 -0.61
CA PHE A 161 7.05 -8.16 -1.64
C PHE A 161 6.97 -8.78 -3.04
N ARG A 162 7.50 -10.00 -3.24
CA ARG A 162 7.45 -10.65 -4.56
C ARG A 162 6.03 -10.84 -5.07
N ASN A 163 5.08 -11.03 -4.17
CA ASN A 163 3.69 -11.28 -4.52
C ASN A 163 2.91 -10.00 -4.88
N THR A 164 3.46 -8.79 -4.67
CA THR A 164 2.89 -7.56 -5.22
C THR A 164 3.08 -7.46 -6.74
N PHE A 165 3.84 -8.39 -7.35
CA PHE A 165 3.96 -8.49 -8.80
C PHE A 165 2.61 -8.83 -9.46
N PHE A 166 1.87 -7.79 -9.82
CA PHE A 166 0.48 -7.86 -10.28
C PHE A 166 0.18 -8.89 -11.39
N PRO A 167 1.03 -9.09 -12.42
CA PRO A 167 0.72 -10.05 -13.50
C PRO A 167 0.48 -11.48 -13.00
N ILE A 168 1.12 -11.88 -11.90
CA ILE A 168 0.99 -13.21 -11.31
C ILE A 168 0.28 -13.06 -9.97
N LYS A 169 -0.98 -13.49 -9.90
CA LYS A 169 -1.71 -13.53 -8.64
C LYS A 169 -1.36 -14.84 -7.90
N PRO A 170 -0.87 -14.78 -6.67
CA PRO A 170 -0.66 -15.97 -5.86
C PRO A 170 -1.97 -16.73 -5.56
N ASN A 171 -1.93 -18.06 -5.68
CA ASN A 171 -3.03 -18.93 -5.25
C ASN A 171 -2.92 -19.27 -3.76
N ASN A 172 -4.04 -19.50 -3.09
CA ASN A 172 -4.11 -20.01 -1.70
C ASN A 172 -3.32 -19.19 -0.67
N VAL A 173 -3.38 -17.85 -0.76
CA VAL A 173 -2.77 -16.97 0.25
C VAL A 173 -3.52 -17.14 1.57
N SER A 174 -2.86 -17.71 2.59
CA SER A 174 -3.42 -17.86 3.95
C SER A 174 -2.97 -16.75 4.91
N ASP A 175 -1.90 -16.05 4.60
CA ASP A 175 -1.33 -14.98 5.43
C ASP A 175 -2.15 -13.70 5.32
N ASN A 176 -2.82 -13.29 6.40
CA ASN A 176 -3.64 -12.08 6.42
C ASN A 176 -2.83 -10.80 6.17
N LEU A 177 -1.56 -10.74 6.58
CA LEU A 177 -0.71 -9.59 6.26
C LEU A 177 -0.48 -9.51 4.74
N GLU A 178 -0.22 -10.65 4.10
CA GLU A 178 -0.03 -10.73 2.65
C GLU A 178 -1.30 -10.28 1.92
N LYS A 179 -2.46 -10.85 2.28
CA LYS A 179 -3.77 -10.46 1.70
C LYS A 179 -4.03 -8.95 1.79
N ILE A 180 -3.76 -8.33 2.95
CA ILE A 180 -3.95 -6.90 3.14
C ILE A 180 -3.10 -6.10 2.17
N ILE A 181 -1.80 -6.42 2.05
CA ILE A 181 -0.89 -5.69 1.16
C ILE A 181 -1.33 -5.84 -0.30
N LEU A 182 -1.62 -7.06 -0.74
CA LEU A 182 -2.02 -7.35 -2.12
C LEU A 182 -3.33 -6.66 -2.50
N ASP A 183 -4.34 -6.68 -1.63
CA ASP A 183 -5.59 -5.98 -1.88
C ASP A 183 -5.37 -4.46 -1.85
N ALA A 184 -4.69 -3.93 -0.84
CA ALA A 184 -4.53 -2.48 -0.66
C ALA A 184 -3.80 -1.78 -1.81
N ASP A 185 -2.88 -2.49 -2.46
CA ASP A 185 -2.09 -1.99 -3.59
C ASP A 185 -2.99 -1.56 -4.77
N ILE A 186 -4.07 -2.30 -5.00
CA ILE A 186 -4.98 -2.09 -6.14
C ILE A 186 -6.36 -1.56 -5.75
N LEU A 187 -6.75 -1.65 -4.47
CA LEU A 187 -8.13 -1.42 -4.05
C LEU A 187 -8.63 -0.01 -4.33
N ALA A 188 -7.76 1.01 -4.28
CA ALA A 188 -8.14 2.39 -4.57
C ALA A 188 -8.73 2.56 -5.99
N SER A 189 -8.22 1.80 -6.95
CA SER A 189 -8.66 1.78 -8.35
C SER A 189 -10.03 1.14 -8.54
N LEU A 190 -10.47 0.33 -7.56
CA LEU A 190 -11.74 -0.38 -7.59
C LEU A 190 -12.79 0.34 -6.75
N MET A 191 -12.47 0.61 -5.49
CA MET A 191 -13.45 1.03 -4.51
C MET A 191 -14.00 2.44 -4.81
N PHE A 192 -13.23 3.34 -5.41
CA PHE A 192 -13.71 4.72 -5.62
C PHE A 192 -14.48 4.96 -6.92
N GLY A 193 -14.87 3.88 -7.60
CA GLY A 193 -15.62 3.92 -8.86
C GLY A 193 -14.73 4.06 -10.09
N VAL A 194 -15.35 3.82 -11.25
CA VAL A 194 -14.68 3.70 -12.55
C VAL A 194 -13.85 4.94 -12.90
N ASP A 195 -14.35 6.14 -12.64
CA ASP A 195 -13.62 7.39 -12.95
C ASP A 195 -12.28 7.47 -12.22
N THR A 196 -12.25 7.04 -10.95
CA THR A 196 -11.00 7.01 -10.18
C THR A 196 -10.06 5.92 -10.66
N GLY A 197 -10.59 4.76 -11.06
CA GLY A 197 -9.81 3.71 -11.71
C GLY A 197 -9.15 4.18 -13.01
N ILE A 198 -9.89 4.88 -13.87
CA ILE A 198 -9.37 5.48 -15.11
C ILE A 198 -8.34 6.56 -14.82
N GLU A 199 -8.54 7.39 -13.79
CA GLU A 199 -7.56 8.40 -13.39
C GLU A 199 -6.21 7.75 -13.00
N PHE A 200 -6.23 6.66 -12.23
CA PHE A 200 -5.03 5.91 -11.89
C PHE A 200 -4.41 5.23 -13.11
N ALA A 201 -5.22 4.62 -13.98
CA ALA A 201 -4.75 4.04 -15.23
C ALA A 201 -4.10 5.10 -16.14
N THR A 202 -4.60 6.33 -16.17
CA THR A 202 -3.99 7.44 -16.92
C THR A 202 -2.58 7.73 -16.44
N ARG A 203 -2.37 7.78 -15.11
CA ARG A 203 -1.03 7.94 -14.54
C ARG A 203 -0.14 6.76 -14.90
N LEU A 204 -0.61 5.54 -14.69
CA LEU A 204 0.16 4.33 -14.97
C LEU A 204 0.55 4.24 -16.45
N LYS A 205 -0.37 4.60 -17.35
CA LYS A 205 -0.14 4.67 -18.80
C LYS A 205 1.07 5.52 -19.14
N HIS A 206 1.15 6.74 -18.59
CA HIS A 206 2.28 7.65 -18.84
C HIS A 206 3.59 7.08 -18.32
N GLU A 207 3.55 6.46 -17.15
CA GLU A 207 4.72 5.84 -16.54
C GLU A 207 5.25 4.67 -17.39
N ILE A 208 4.40 3.69 -17.71
CA ILE A 208 4.82 2.49 -18.44
C ILE A 208 4.91 2.68 -19.97
N ARG A 209 4.62 3.90 -20.46
CA ARG A 209 4.55 4.25 -21.89
C ARG A 209 3.58 3.35 -22.66
N PHE A 210 2.42 3.10 -22.08
CA PHE A 210 1.37 2.34 -22.75
C PHE A 210 0.78 3.17 -23.90
N GLU A 211 0.78 2.62 -25.11
CA GLU A 211 0.43 3.37 -26.34
C GLU A 211 -1.07 3.61 -26.47
N ASP A 212 -1.88 2.67 -25.97
CA ASP A 212 -3.34 2.66 -26.07
C ASP A 212 -4.02 3.58 -25.03
N ASP A 213 -5.35 3.71 -25.11
CA ASP A 213 -6.12 4.56 -24.20
C ASP A 213 -6.11 4.07 -22.73
N ALA A 214 -6.22 5.00 -21.78
CA ALA A 214 -6.25 4.67 -20.35
C ALA A 214 -7.46 3.78 -19.98
N LYS A 215 -8.60 3.91 -20.68
CA LYS A 215 -9.75 3.03 -20.48
C LYS A 215 -9.45 1.59 -20.92
N LYS A 216 -8.69 1.41 -22.00
CA LYS A 216 -8.22 0.07 -22.41
C LYS A 216 -7.30 -0.54 -21.36
N LEU A 217 -6.36 0.25 -20.82
CA LEU A 217 -5.47 -0.20 -19.75
C LEU A 217 -6.27 -0.61 -18.50
N PHE A 218 -7.25 0.21 -18.10
CA PHE A 218 -8.12 -0.10 -16.96
C PHE A 218 -9.00 -1.32 -17.22
N GLY A 219 -9.58 -1.46 -18.42
CA GLY A 219 -10.35 -2.65 -18.81
C GLY A 219 -9.52 -3.93 -18.77
N GLY A 220 -8.26 -3.88 -19.25
CA GLY A 220 -7.32 -5.00 -19.13
C GLY A 220 -7.01 -5.36 -17.68
N PHE A 221 -6.85 -4.36 -16.81
CA PHE A 221 -6.73 -4.56 -15.37
C PHE A 221 -7.95 -5.25 -14.76
N LEU A 222 -9.17 -4.84 -15.12
CA LEU A 222 -10.41 -5.47 -14.66
C LEU A 222 -10.55 -6.92 -15.15
N ASN A 223 -10.20 -7.20 -16.40
CA ASN A 223 -10.22 -8.56 -16.96
C ASN A 223 -9.24 -9.49 -16.22
N ILE A 224 -8.05 -8.98 -15.87
CA ILE A 224 -7.11 -9.74 -15.04
C ILE A 224 -7.75 -10.04 -13.68
N LEU A 225 -8.49 -9.09 -13.09
CA LEU A 225 -9.14 -9.26 -11.78
C LEU A 225 -10.42 -10.09 -11.78
N SER A 226 -11.19 -10.13 -12.86
CA SER A 226 -12.40 -10.97 -12.97
C SER A 226 -12.05 -12.45 -12.82
N ASP A 227 -10.85 -12.84 -13.25
CA ASP A 227 -10.32 -14.19 -13.06
C ASP A 227 -9.70 -14.41 -11.67
N LYS A 228 -9.54 -13.33 -10.88
CA LYS A 228 -8.55 -13.24 -9.79
C LYS A 228 -9.05 -12.42 -8.59
N SER A 229 -10.35 -12.48 -8.24
CA SER A 229 -11.02 -11.79 -7.11
C SER A 229 -10.14 -11.31 -5.92
N LEU A 230 -10.46 -10.16 -5.30
CA LEU A 230 -9.78 -9.69 -4.07
C LEU A 230 -9.73 -10.77 -2.97
N TYR A 231 -8.71 -10.73 -2.12
CA TYR A 231 -8.46 -11.78 -1.13
C TYR A 231 -9.34 -11.66 0.12
N LEU A 232 -9.59 -10.45 0.60
CA LEU A 232 -10.36 -10.20 1.81
C LEU A 232 -11.81 -9.88 1.48
N ASP A 233 -12.74 -10.41 2.26
CA ASP A 233 -14.16 -10.08 2.12
C ASP A 233 -14.42 -8.60 2.38
N SER A 234 -13.72 -8.00 3.36
CA SER A 234 -13.76 -6.55 3.60
C SER A 234 -13.33 -5.71 2.39
N SER A 235 -12.45 -6.23 1.53
CA SER A 235 -12.05 -5.55 0.29
C SER A 235 -13.15 -5.68 -0.76
N LYS A 236 -13.76 -6.86 -0.89
CA LYS A 236 -14.88 -7.12 -1.81
C LYS A 236 -16.09 -6.26 -1.47
N ASP A 237 -16.46 -6.20 -0.19
CA ASP A 237 -17.57 -5.38 0.34
C ASP A 237 -17.32 -3.87 0.16
N SER A 238 -16.05 -3.50 -0.05
CA SER A 238 -15.65 -2.12 -0.29
C SER A 238 -15.72 -1.73 -1.77
N CYS A 239 -15.90 -2.65 -2.71
CA CYS A 239 -15.95 -2.33 -4.14
C CYS A 239 -17.34 -1.83 -4.53
#